data_AF-A0A1V5PJE4-F1
#
_entry.id   AF-A0A1V5PJE4-F1
#
_cell.length_a   1.000
_cell.length_b   1.000
_cell.length_c   1.000
_cell.angle_alpha   90.00
_cell.angle_beta   90.00
_cell.angle_gamma   90.00
#
_symmetry.space_group_name_H-M   'P 1'
#
loop_
_entity.id
_entity.type
_entity.pdbx_description
1 polymer ?
#
loop_
_entity_poly.entity_id
_entity_poly.type
_entity_poly.pdbx_seq_one_letter_code
_entity_poly.pdbx_strand_id
1 'polypeptide(L)'
;MLGMTGDAYKNYNIANTTSVKHTPLIPGKPKSLSLVYNKNLKEMEKFFKENPEAMRIGGTDMNNTVSSEDTEKIKEIEEAKRKKELEKAELENDRQKYREISEKFDKMWRNDLGGSWDVTEGDKTKDTFKVMETKKQDALQIHNNKLEDLKEQKDSLEDKLSNATDEEKENIKKEIQHVEDQIKGEEEKKEETKRQEEEKIREKKETFEKLKEELYSLKEKAISYKEQLERSNTYEETGLWKDDIKNTLTDMKLKIEEVEQKIKDNTVW
;
A
#
# COMPACT_ATOMS: atom_id res chain seq x y z
N MET A 1 -32.19 26.44 29.71
CA MET A 1 -31.07 27.11 30.40
C MET A 1 -29.79 26.47 29.89
N LEU A 2 -28.90 27.30 29.31
CA LEU A 2 -27.50 27.07 28.91
C LEU A 2 -27.26 25.94 27.88
N GLY A 3 -26.65 26.14 26.70
CA GLY A 3 -25.92 27.29 26.16
C GLY A 3 -24.57 26.81 25.59
N MET A 4 -24.25 27.32 24.40
CA MET A 4 -22.93 27.45 23.74
C MET A 4 -22.69 26.62 22.48
N THR A 5 -22.74 27.38 21.39
CA THR A 5 -22.28 27.21 20.01
C THR A 5 -20.79 27.55 19.85
N GLY A 6 -20.13 26.95 18.85
CA GLY A 6 -18.82 27.32 18.29
C GLY A 6 -18.15 26.09 17.67
N ASP A 7 -17.51 26.06 16.50
CA ASP A 7 -17.14 27.10 15.55
C ASP A 7 -16.82 26.49 14.16
N ALA A 8 -17.10 27.30 13.14
CA ALA A 8 -16.38 27.47 11.87
C ALA A 8 -15.87 26.26 11.07
N TYR A 9 -16.68 25.77 10.13
CA TYR A 9 -16.19 25.26 8.85
C TYR A 9 -16.02 26.42 7.86
N LYS A 10 -14.79 26.70 7.43
CA LYS A 10 -14.49 27.50 6.22
C LYS A 10 -13.62 26.69 5.28
N ASN A 11 -14.26 25.97 4.35
CA ASN A 11 -13.63 25.47 3.14
C ASN A 11 -13.67 26.57 2.07
N TYR A 12 -12.49 27.04 1.67
CA TYR A 12 -12.33 27.95 0.54
C TYR A 12 -12.44 27.18 -0.78
N ASN A 13 -13.30 27.68 -1.67
CA ASN A 13 -13.48 27.22 -3.03
C ASN A 13 -12.56 27.97 -4.00
N ILE A 14 -12.30 27.31 -5.11
CA ILE A 14 -11.35 27.56 -6.21
C ILE A 14 -11.74 28.79 -7.07
N ALA A 15 -10.74 29.60 -7.50
CA ALA A 15 -10.43 29.91 -8.91
C ALA A 15 -9.69 31.24 -9.16
N ASN A 16 -8.51 31.13 -9.79
CA ASN A 16 -7.86 31.98 -10.81
C ASN A 16 -8.31 33.43 -11.05
N THR A 17 -7.35 34.36 -11.00
CA THR A 17 -6.70 35.00 -12.19
C THR A 17 -6.01 36.30 -11.78
N THR A 18 -4.70 36.41 -11.98
CA THR A 18 -4.08 37.72 -12.22
C THR A 18 -2.82 37.56 -13.07
N SER A 19 -3.00 37.87 -14.36
CA SER A 19 -2.06 38.53 -15.27
C SER A 19 -0.57 38.17 -15.18
N VAL A 20 -0.14 37.33 -16.11
CA VAL A 20 1.25 37.27 -16.57
C VAL A 20 1.58 38.59 -17.28
N LYS A 21 2.35 39.47 -16.63
CA LYS A 21 3.07 40.53 -17.35
C LYS A 21 4.41 39.98 -17.80
N HIS A 22 4.49 39.63 -19.09
CA HIS A 22 5.76 39.53 -19.78
C HIS A 22 6.51 40.85 -19.64
N THR A 23 7.68 40.81 -19.00
CA THR A 23 8.69 41.86 -19.14
C THR A 23 9.71 41.39 -20.18
N PRO A 24 9.97 42.18 -21.24
CA PRO A 24 10.88 41.78 -22.30
C PRO A 24 12.34 41.80 -21.80
N LEU A 25 13.14 40.87 -22.32
CA LEU A 25 14.59 40.85 -22.18
C LEU A 25 15.19 42.16 -22.70
N ILE A 26 15.70 42.98 -21.78
CA ILE A 26 16.61 44.10 -22.11
C ILE A 26 18.04 43.55 -21.98
N PRO A 27 18.86 43.57 -23.05
CA PRO A 27 20.25 43.20 -22.96
C PRO A 27 21.04 44.36 -22.32
N GLY A 28 21.81 44.05 -21.28
CA GLY A 28 22.79 44.97 -20.70
C GLY A 28 22.39 45.59 -19.37
N LYS A 29 22.70 44.91 -18.26
CA LYS A 29 23.12 45.48 -16.97
C LYS A 29 23.74 44.38 -16.08
N PRO A 30 24.83 44.63 -15.35
CA PRO A 30 25.53 43.62 -14.56
C PRO A 30 24.68 43.17 -13.36
N LYS A 31 24.63 41.84 -13.11
CA LYS A 31 23.99 41.27 -11.92
C LYS A 31 24.73 41.77 -10.66
N SER A 32 24.02 42.43 -9.76
CA SER A 32 24.53 42.84 -8.45
C SER A 32 24.66 41.64 -7.51
N LEU A 33 25.87 41.39 -7.02
CA LEU A 33 26.21 40.42 -5.97
C LEU A 33 25.76 40.92 -4.58
N SER A 34 24.45 40.97 -4.28
CA SER A 34 23.98 41.75 -3.10
C SER A 34 23.01 41.05 -2.12
N LEU A 35 22.99 39.72 -1.99
CA LEU A 35 22.21 39.07 -0.92
C LEU A 35 22.93 38.00 -0.12
N VAL A 36 23.96 37.35 -0.66
CA VAL A 36 24.79 36.40 0.09
C VAL A 36 25.76 37.12 1.04
N TYR A 37 26.19 38.33 0.68
CA TYR A 37 27.15 39.12 1.47
C TYR A 37 26.57 39.66 2.79
N ASN A 38 25.25 39.90 2.86
CA ASN A 38 24.61 40.54 4.01
C ASN A 38 24.32 39.58 5.19
N LYS A 39 24.21 38.26 4.97
CA LYS A 39 24.06 37.30 6.08
C LYS A 39 25.37 37.13 6.85
N ASN A 40 26.50 37.08 6.13
CA ASN A 40 27.83 36.96 6.74
C ASN A 40 28.21 38.18 7.59
N LEU A 41 27.74 39.39 7.23
CA LEU A 41 27.96 40.61 8.03
C LEU A 41 27.24 40.57 9.38
N LYS A 42 26.01 40.06 9.43
CA LYS A 42 25.26 39.93 10.70
C LYS A 42 25.81 38.83 11.60
N GLU A 43 26.30 37.74 11.02
CA GLU A 43 26.97 36.68 11.76
C GLU A 43 28.35 37.12 12.27
N MET A 44 29.10 37.92 11.50
CA MET A 44 30.32 38.57 11.97
C MET A 44 30.05 39.60 13.07
N GLU A 45 29.03 40.46 12.95
CA GLU A 45 28.67 41.41 14.02
C GLU A 45 28.30 40.69 15.33
N LYS A 46 27.64 39.53 15.23
CA LYS A 46 27.29 38.71 16.39
C LYS A 46 28.54 38.11 17.03
N PHE A 47 29.47 37.60 16.23
CA PHE A 47 30.76 37.07 16.67
C PHE A 47 31.62 38.12 17.40
N PHE A 48 31.71 39.35 16.88
CA PHE A 48 32.49 40.43 17.50
C PHE A 48 31.84 41.02 18.77
N LYS A 49 30.51 40.95 18.90
CA LYS A 49 29.81 41.31 20.15
C LYS A 49 29.97 40.26 21.25
N GLU A 50 30.06 38.99 20.88
CA GLU A 50 30.21 37.87 21.83
C GLU A 50 31.68 37.66 22.25
N ASN A 51 32.66 38.19 21.50
CA ASN A 51 34.10 38.11 21.80
C ASN A 51 34.78 39.50 21.78
N PRO A 52 34.65 40.32 22.86
CA PRO A 52 35.20 41.68 22.89
C PRO A 52 36.74 41.75 22.86
N GLU A 53 37.45 40.66 23.13
CA GLU A 53 38.91 40.59 22.97
C GLU A 53 39.36 40.60 21.50
N ALA A 54 38.48 40.21 20.56
CA ALA A 54 38.77 40.25 19.13
C ALA A 54 38.88 41.69 18.56
N MET A 55 38.41 42.69 19.31
CA MET A 55 38.45 44.10 18.91
C MET A 55 39.72 44.83 19.39
N ARG A 56 40.59 44.15 20.15
CA ARG A 56 41.76 44.75 20.80
C ARG A 56 43.07 44.45 20.05
N ILE A 57 43.06 44.56 18.73
CA ILE A 57 44.29 44.57 17.92
C ILE A 57 44.25 45.79 16.99
N GLY A 58 44.27 46.96 17.63
CA GLY A 58 44.45 48.25 16.98
C GLY A 58 45.76 48.86 17.45
N GLY A 59 46.89 48.32 16.98
CA GLY A 59 48.19 48.85 17.32
C GLY A 59 49.33 47.91 16.99
N THR A 60 49.97 48.17 15.86
CA THR A 60 51.32 47.72 15.45
C THR A 60 51.50 46.23 15.06
N ASP A 61 52.18 46.07 13.94
CA ASP A 61 52.72 44.85 13.31
C ASP A 61 51.73 43.94 12.55
N MET A 62 51.63 44.21 11.25
CA MET A 62 51.13 43.27 10.25
C MET A 62 52.09 42.07 10.17
N ASN A 63 51.80 41.02 10.92
CA ASN A 63 52.14 39.64 10.59
C ASN A 63 51.12 38.71 11.28
N ASN A 64 49.87 38.78 10.81
CA ASN A 64 48.85 37.79 11.17
C ASN A 64 49.07 36.53 10.30
N THR A 65 50.13 35.78 10.58
CA THR A 65 50.18 34.37 10.21
C THR A 65 49.08 33.69 11.02
N VAL A 66 47.96 33.36 10.37
CA VAL A 66 47.00 32.40 10.92
C VAL A 66 47.80 31.16 11.34
N SER A 67 47.79 30.82 12.62
CA SER A 67 48.50 29.65 13.14
C SER A 67 48.04 28.41 12.36
N SER A 68 48.94 27.48 12.07
CA SER A 68 48.58 26.23 11.39
C SER A 68 47.46 25.49 12.13
N GLU A 69 47.44 25.58 13.45
CA GLU A 69 46.41 25.00 14.33
C GLU A 69 45.01 25.63 14.11
N ASP A 70 44.93 26.94 13.84
CA ASP A 70 43.65 27.60 13.58
C ASP A 70 43.12 27.28 12.18
N THR A 71 44.02 27.10 11.19
CA THR A 71 43.63 26.62 9.85
C THR A 71 43.17 25.16 9.86
N GLU A 72 43.75 24.32 10.72
CA GLU A 72 43.34 22.92 10.88
C GLU A 72 41.96 22.83 11.55
N LYS A 73 41.71 23.59 12.62
CA LYS A 73 40.38 23.66 13.26
C LYS A 73 39.28 24.15 12.30
N ILE A 74 39.59 25.13 11.45
CA ILE A 74 38.62 25.60 10.43
C ILE A 74 38.31 24.49 9.41
N LYS A 75 39.33 23.73 8.96
CA LYS A 75 39.13 22.59 8.06
C LYS A 75 38.30 21.48 8.71
N GLU A 76 38.56 21.14 9.97
CA GLU A 76 37.76 20.15 10.72
C GLU A 76 36.30 20.58 10.87
N ILE A 77 36.03 21.85 11.14
CA ILE A 77 34.67 22.40 11.22
C ILE A 77 33.98 22.37 9.86
N GLU A 78 34.67 22.72 8.77
CA GLU A 78 34.13 22.63 7.41
C GLU A 78 33.85 21.19 6.98
N GLU A 79 34.73 20.25 7.33
CA GLU A 79 34.57 18.84 7.04
C GLU A 79 33.40 18.24 7.83
N ALA A 80 33.26 18.58 9.11
CA ALA A 80 32.11 18.20 9.93
C ALA A 80 30.79 18.78 9.39
N LYS A 81 30.80 20.02 8.87
CA LYS A 81 29.62 20.62 8.21
C LYS A 81 29.25 19.86 6.94
N ARG A 82 30.22 19.55 6.07
CA ARG A 82 29.96 18.75 4.86
C ARG A 82 29.44 17.36 5.18
N LYS A 83 29.99 16.72 6.22
CA LYS A 83 29.52 15.40 6.68
C LYS A 83 28.05 15.45 7.12
N LYS A 84 27.69 16.47 7.91
CA LYS A 84 26.28 16.69 8.34
C LYS A 84 25.34 16.99 7.17
N GLU A 85 25.78 17.77 6.18
CA GLU A 85 24.99 18.04 4.98
C GLU A 85 24.75 16.77 4.14
N LEU A 86 25.77 15.92 4.02
CA LEU A 86 25.68 14.63 3.34
C LEU A 86 24.73 13.67 4.08
N GLU A 87 24.87 13.55 5.40
CA GLU A 87 23.96 12.76 6.25
C GLU A 87 22.51 13.24 6.14
N LYS A 88 22.28 14.56 6.09
CA LYS A 88 20.94 15.11 5.91
C LYS A 88 20.36 14.78 4.53
N ALA A 89 21.17 14.84 3.48
CA ALA A 89 20.74 14.47 2.13
C ALA A 89 20.41 12.98 2.02
N GLU A 90 21.20 12.11 2.65
CA GLU A 90 20.92 10.68 2.73
C GLU A 90 19.64 10.38 3.53
N LEU A 91 19.43 11.06 4.67
CA LEU A 91 18.23 10.90 5.49
C LEU A 91 16.97 11.29 4.71
N GLU A 92 17.02 12.39 3.94
CA GLU A 92 15.90 12.79 3.09
C GLU A 92 15.65 11.80 1.95
N ASN A 93 16.69 11.19 1.39
CA ASN A 93 16.55 10.12 0.41
C ASN A 93 15.85 8.89 1.02
N ASP A 94 16.23 8.49 2.23
CA ASP A 94 15.61 7.34 2.90
C ASP A 94 14.15 7.64 3.28
N ARG A 95 13.84 8.84 3.76
CA ARG A 95 12.44 9.29 3.96
C ARG A 95 11.63 9.19 2.68
N GLN A 96 12.19 9.58 1.55
CA GLN A 96 11.53 9.46 0.25
C GLN A 96 11.25 7.99 -0.11
N LYS A 97 12.21 7.08 0.09
CA LYS A 97 11.99 5.64 -0.13
C LYS A 97 10.89 5.07 0.77
N TYR A 98 10.80 5.50 2.03
CA TYR A 98 9.70 5.09 2.91
C TYR A 98 8.35 5.60 2.43
N ARG A 99 8.27 6.83 1.89
CA ARG A 99 7.04 7.35 1.27
C ARG A 99 6.59 6.48 0.11
N GLU A 100 7.50 6.13 -0.79
CA GLU A 100 7.20 5.26 -1.95
C GLU A 100 6.74 3.86 -1.54
N ILE A 101 7.39 3.25 -0.55
CA ILE A 101 6.99 1.94 -0.01
C ILE A 101 5.61 2.02 0.66
N SER A 102 5.36 3.07 1.44
CA SER A 102 4.05 3.29 2.09
C SER A 102 2.93 3.44 1.06
N GLU A 103 3.16 4.20 0.00
CA GLU A 103 2.19 4.33 -1.10
C GLU A 103 1.92 3.00 -1.80
N LYS A 104 2.97 2.16 -1.97
CA LYS A 104 2.82 0.82 -2.51
C LYS A 104 1.97 -0.07 -1.60
N PHE A 105 2.18 -0.03 -0.28
CA PHE A 105 1.34 -0.73 0.70
C PHE A 105 -0.11 -0.26 0.62
N ASP A 106 -0.34 1.06 0.60
CA ASP A 106 -1.68 1.63 0.52
C ASP A 106 -2.41 1.23 -0.76
N LYS A 107 -1.72 1.23 -1.90
CA LYS A 107 -2.28 0.79 -3.18
C LYS A 107 -2.68 -0.67 -3.14
N MET A 108 -1.81 -1.55 -2.64
CA MET A 108 -2.11 -2.97 -2.55
C MET A 108 -3.26 -3.25 -1.58
N TRP A 109 -3.31 -2.55 -0.45
CA TRP A 109 -4.36 -2.72 0.54
C TRP A 109 -5.71 -2.21 0.03
N ARG A 110 -5.73 -1.00 -0.53
CA ARG A 110 -6.98 -0.33 -0.92
C ARG A 110 -7.54 -0.80 -2.25
N ASN A 111 -6.66 -1.05 -3.22
CA ASN A 111 -7.08 -1.31 -4.60
C ASN A 111 -6.96 -2.80 -4.89
N ASP A 112 -5.76 -3.37 -4.77
CA ASP A 112 -5.51 -4.75 -5.22
C ASP A 112 -6.31 -5.78 -4.41
N LEU A 113 -6.39 -5.62 -3.08
CA LEU A 113 -7.08 -6.53 -2.15
C LEU A 113 -8.43 -5.99 -1.64
N GLY A 114 -8.88 -4.83 -2.12
CA GLY A 114 -10.14 -4.19 -1.72
C GLY A 114 -10.02 -3.40 -0.42
N GLY A 115 -10.37 -2.12 -0.43
CA GLY A 115 -10.18 -1.22 0.72
C GLY A 115 -11.11 -1.45 1.92
N SER A 116 -12.12 -2.30 1.78
CA SER A 116 -12.92 -2.87 2.88
C SER A 116 -12.16 -4.05 3.50
N TRP A 117 -12.66 -4.73 4.54
CA TRP A 117 -12.06 -6.02 4.95
C TRP A 117 -12.35 -7.14 3.95
N ASP A 118 -13.33 -6.97 3.08
CA ASP A 118 -13.71 -7.95 2.08
C ASP A 118 -12.69 -8.00 0.94
N VAL A 119 -12.07 -9.16 0.75
CA VAL A 119 -11.11 -9.41 -0.33
C VAL A 119 -11.77 -9.67 -1.67
N THR A 120 -13.09 -9.89 -1.72
CA THR A 120 -13.80 -10.17 -2.98
C THR A 120 -14.00 -8.95 -3.85
N GLU A 121 -13.78 -7.75 -3.29
CA GLU A 121 -13.97 -6.47 -3.98
C GLU A 121 -12.67 -5.90 -4.56
N GLY A 122 -11.52 -6.53 -4.31
CA GLY A 122 -10.22 -6.05 -4.78
C GLY A 122 -10.03 -6.15 -6.29
N ASP A 123 -9.34 -5.17 -6.88
CA ASP A 123 -9.11 -5.09 -8.33
C ASP A 123 -8.39 -6.34 -8.87
N LYS A 124 -7.52 -6.97 -8.07
CA LYS A 124 -6.79 -8.18 -8.48
C LYS A 124 -7.54 -9.47 -8.16
N THR A 125 -8.42 -9.45 -7.17
CA THR A 125 -9.06 -10.65 -6.62
C THR A 125 -10.49 -10.85 -7.10
N LYS A 126 -11.20 -9.78 -7.44
CA LYS A 126 -12.60 -9.80 -7.86
C LYS A 126 -12.86 -10.73 -9.05
N ASP A 127 -12.04 -10.62 -10.09
CA ASP A 127 -12.19 -11.48 -11.27
C ASP A 127 -11.88 -12.94 -10.94
N THR A 128 -10.93 -13.19 -10.03
CA THR A 128 -10.63 -14.54 -9.54
C THR A 128 -11.86 -15.15 -8.88
N PHE A 129 -12.48 -14.46 -7.92
CA PHE A 129 -13.68 -14.96 -7.24
C PHE A 129 -14.88 -15.10 -8.19
N LYS A 130 -15.03 -14.19 -9.14
CA LYS A 130 -16.07 -14.29 -10.17
C LYS A 130 -15.90 -15.55 -11.03
N VAL A 131 -14.68 -15.86 -11.46
CA VAL A 131 -14.38 -17.09 -12.22
C VAL A 131 -14.69 -18.33 -11.39
N MET A 132 -14.35 -18.33 -10.09
CA MET A 132 -14.66 -19.45 -9.20
C MET A 132 -16.17 -19.65 -9.03
N GLU A 133 -16.91 -18.57 -8.83
CA GLU A 133 -18.38 -18.62 -8.75
C GLU A 133 -19.02 -19.13 -10.04
N THR A 134 -18.52 -18.71 -11.21
CA THR A 134 -18.97 -19.26 -12.49
C THR A 134 -18.66 -20.75 -12.61
N LYS A 135 -17.46 -21.21 -12.24
CA LYS A 135 -17.12 -22.65 -12.26
C LYS A 135 -18.01 -23.47 -11.32
N LYS A 136 -18.33 -22.94 -10.13
CA LYS A 136 -19.29 -23.55 -9.21
C LYS A 136 -20.66 -23.69 -9.88
N GLN A 137 -21.15 -22.62 -10.51
CA GLN A 137 -22.44 -22.64 -11.21
C GLN A 137 -22.44 -23.64 -12.37
N ASP A 138 -21.39 -23.68 -13.19
CA ASP A 138 -21.26 -24.62 -14.30
C ASP A 138 -21.25 -26.08 -13.81
N ALA A 139 -20.51 -26.37 -12.74
CA ALA A 139 -20.48 -27.70 -12.14
C ALA A 139 -21.85 -28.14 -11.60
N LEU A 140 -22.57 -27.23 -10.93
CA LEU A 140 -23.92 -27.50 -10.43
C LEU A 140 -24.96 -27.62 -11.55
N GLN A 141 -24.76 -26.91 -12.67
CA GLN A 141 -25.66 -26.98 -13.81
C GLN A 141 -25.64 -28.38 -14.47
N ILE A 142 -24.49 -29.04 -14.51
CA ILE A 142 -24.39 -30.42 -15.01
C ILE A 142 -25.29 -31.35 -14.19
N HIS A 143 -25.28 -31.22 -12.86
CA HIS A 143 -26.16 -32.00 -11.98
C HIS A 143 -27.64 -31.62 -12.15
N ASN A 144 -27.94 -30.34 -12.32
CA ASN A 144 -29.32 -29.88 -12.55
C ASN A 144 -29.92 -30.49 -13.82
N ASN A 145 -29.18 -30.43 -14.94
CA ASN A 145 -29.63 -31.00 -16.22
C ASN A 145 -29.90 -32.50 -16.08
N LYS A 146 -28.99 -33.23 -15.39
CA LYS A 146 -29.17 -34.66 -15.19
C LYS A 146 -30.36 -34.99 -14.28
N LEU A 147 -30.61 -34.18 -13.25
CA LEU A 147 -31.80 -34.34 -12.41
C LEU A 147 -33.09 -34.05 -13.17
N GLU A 148 -33.08 -33.09 -14.09
CA GLU A 148 -34.20 -32.81 -15.00
C GLU A 148 -34.49 -34.01 -15.91
N ASP A 149 -33.47 -34.54 -16.59
CA ASP A 149 -33.60 -35.74 -17.43
C ASP A 149 -34.17 -36.95 -16.65
N LEU A 150 -33.68 -37.18 -15.42
CA LEU A 150 -34.16 -38.27 -14.57
C LEU A 150 -35.61 -38.06 -14.09
N LYS A 151 -36.01 -36.82 -13.82
CA LYS A 151 -37.40 -36.50 -13.45
C LYS A 151 -38.34 -36.69 -14.63
N GLU A 152 -37.97 -36.25 -15.83
CA GLU A 152 -38.75 -36.51 -17.04
C GLU A 152 -38.88 -38.02 -17.33
N GLN A 153 -37.82 -38.80 -17.12
CA GLN A 153 -37.87 -40.26 -17.23
C GLN A 153 -38.83 -40.87 -16.21
N LYS A 154 -38.79 -40.40 -14.96
CA LYS A 154 -39.72 -40.84 -13.91
C LYS A 154 -41.16 -40.54 -14.29
N ASP A 155 -41.46 -39.30 -14.67
CA ASP A 155 -42.80 -38.87 -15.06
C ASP A 155 -43.33 -39.71 -16.24
N SER A 156 -42.48 -39.99 -17.23
CA SER A 156 -42.82 -40.88 -18.35
C SER A 156 -43.13 -42.32 -17.91
N LEU A 157 -42.40 -42.85 -16.91
CA LEU A 157 -42.68 -44.18 -16.36
C LEU A 157 -43.96 -44.19 -15.52
N GLU A 158 -44.26 -43.12 -14.78
CA GLU A 158 -45.51 -42.98 -14.03
C GLU A 158 -46.73 -42.90 -14.97
N ASP A 159 -46.63 -42.17 -16.08
CA ASP A 159 -47.66 -42.14 -17.13
C ASP A 159 -47.89 -43.53 -17.75
N LYS A 160 -46.80 -44.27 -18.03
CA LYS A 160 -46.89 -45.66 -18.51
C LYS A 160 -47.53 -46.57 -17.48
N LEU A 161 -47.21 -46.41 -16.20
CA LEU A 161 -47.77 -47.20 -15.11
C LEU A 161 -49.30 -47.07 -15.05
N SER A 162 -49.83 -45.87 -15.28
CA SER A 162 -51.27 -45.61 -15.29
C SER A 162 -52.02 -46.35 -16.42
N ASN A 163 -51.32 -46.71 -17.50
CA ASN A 163 -51.90 -47.34 -18.69
C ASN A 163 -51.53 -48.83 -18.83
N ALA A 164 -50.71 -49.36 -17.93
CA ALA A 164 -50.15 -50.71 -18.00
C ALA A 164 -51.11 -51.80 -17.48
N THR A 165 -50.94 -53.03 -17.99
CA THR A 165 -51.61 -54.22 -17.46
C THR A 165 -51.00 -54.66 -16.12
N ASP A 166 -51.69 -55.52 -15.36
CA ASP A 166 -51.22 -55.92 -14.02
C ASP A 166 -49.86 -56.64 -14.02
N GLU A 167 -49.52 -57.37 -15.09
CA GLU A 167 -48.20 -58.00 -15.25
C GLU A 167 -47.09 -56.98 -15.55
N GLU A 168 -47.40 -55.92 -16.31
CA GLU A 168 -46.44 -54.87 -16.67
C GLU A 168 -46.18 -53.87 -15.53
N LYS A 169 -47.19 -53.64 -14.67
CA LYS A 169 -47.11 -52.72 -13.54
C LYS A 169 -45.96 -53.03 -12.60
N GLU A 170 -45.69 -54.30 -12.33
CA GLU A 170 -44.62 -54.69 -11.40
C GLU A 170 -43.23 -54.35 -11.95
N ASN A 171 -43.03 -54.51 -13.26
CA ASN A 171 -41.76 -54.14 -13.90
C ASN A 171 -41.58 -52.62 -13.94
N ILE A 172 -42.62 -51.87 -14.30
CA ILE A 172 -42.58 -50.40 -14.35
C ILE A 172 -42.33 -49.82 -12.96
N LYS A 173 -42.91 -50.38 -11.89
CA LYS A 173 -42.62 -49.96 -10.51
C LYS A 173 -41.15 -50.15 -10.12
N LYS A 174 -40.53 -51.24 -10.54
CA LYS A 174 -39.10 -51.48 -10.29
C LYS A 174 -38.22 -50.47 -11.03
N GLU A 175 -38.59 -50.11 -12.26
CA GLU A 175 -37.90 -49.07 -13.03
C GLU A 175 -38.06 -47.69 -12.39
N ILE A 176 -39.28 -47.34 -11.92
CA ILE A 176 -39.52 -46.10 -11.17
C ILE A 176 -38.63 -46.06 -9.92
N GLN A 177 -38.61 -47.15 -9.13
CA GLN A 177 -37.75 -47.22 -7.95
C GLN A 177 -36.27 -47.05 -8.30
N HIS A 178 -35.81 -47.64 -9.41
CA HIS A 178 -34.45 -47.48 -9.88
C HIS A 178 -34.11 -46.03 -10.25
N VAL A 179 -35.02 -45.34 -10.94
CA VAL A 179 -34.87 -43.92 -11.29
C VAL A 179 -34.92 -43.05 -10.03
N GLU A 180 -35.77 -43.36 -9.05
CA GLU A 180 -35.79 -42.66 -7.76
C GLU A 180 -34.47 -42.80 -7.00
N ASP A 181 -33.87 -44.00 -6.97
CA ASP A 181 -32.56 -44.23 -6.38
C ASP A 181 -31.46 -43.44 -7.12
N GLN A 182 -31.56 -43.33 -8.46
CA GLN A 182 -30.66 -42.50 -9.26
C GLN A 182 -30.82 -41.00 -8.99
N ILE A 183 -32.06 -40.50 -8.84
CA ILE A 183 -32.35 -39.11 -8.47
C ILE A 183 -31.71 -38.81 -7.12
N LYS A 184 -31.96 -39.65 -6.12
CA LYS A 184 -31.38 -39.48 -4.78
C LYS A 184 -29.85 -39.47 -4.83
N GLY A 185 -29.24 -40.42 -5.53
CA GLY A 185 -27.78 -40.48 -5.68
C GLY A 185 -27.21 -39.27 -6.42
N GLU A 186 -27.95 -38.66 -7.34
CA GLU A 186 -27.54 -37.46 -8.05
C GLU A 186 -27.71 -36.19 -7.20
N GLU A 187 -28.75 -36.10 -6.37
CA GLU A 187 -28.92 -35.04 -5.38
C GLU A 187 -27.78 -35.03 -4.35
N GLU A 188 -27.38 -36.22 -3.86
CA GLU A 188 -26.23 -36.37 -2.96
C GLU A 188 -24.92 -35.90 -3.61
N LYS A 189 -24.70 -36.24 -4.89
CA LYS A 189 -23.54 -35.77 -5.66
C LYS A 189 -23.56 -34.26 -5.85
N LYS A 190 -24.71 -33.68 -6.16
CA LYS A 190 -24.87 -32.24 -6.33
C LYS A 190 -24.51 -31.49 -5.04
N GLU A 191 -24.98 -31.96 -3.89
CA GLU A 191 -24.68 -31.34 -2.60
C GLU A 191 -23.19 -31.47 -2.24
N GLU A 192 -22.58 -32.62 -2.52
CA GLU A 192 -21.13 -32.81 -2.32
C GLU A 192 -20.30 -31.92 -3.25
N THR A 193 -20.67 -31.80 -4.54
CA THR A 193 -20.04 -30.87 -5.48
C THR A 193 -20.16 -29.42 -4.98
N LYS A 194 -21.36 -29.01 -4.53
CA LYS A 194 -21.58 -27.68 -3.97
C LYS A 194 -20.65 -27.43 -2.78
N ARG A 195 -20.58 -28.37 -1.84
CA ARG A 195 -19.73 -28.29 -0.65
C ARG A 195 -18.25 -28.16 -1.02
N GLN A 196 -17.77 -28.96 -1.98
CA GLN A 196 -16.38 -28.93 -2.44
C GLN A 196 -16.02 -27.60 -3.13
N GLU A 197 -16.90 -27.06 -3.97
CA GLU A 197 -16.66 -25.79 -4.65
C GLU A 197 -16.75 -24.59 -3.68
N GLU A 198 -17.69 -24.62 -2.73
CA GLU A 198 -17.76 -23.61 -1.65
C GLU A 198 -16.52 -23.64 -0.75
N GLU A 199 -16.00 -24.84 -0.45
CA GLU A 199 -14.75 -25.00 0.31
C GLU A 199 -13.56 -24.38 -0.43
N LYS A 200 -13.41 -24.66 -1.73
CA LYS A 200 -12.34 -24.06 -2.56
C LYS A 200 -12.40 -22.53 -2.53
N ILE A 201 -13.60 -21.96 -2.67
CA ILE A 201 -13.81 -20.50 -2.61
C ILE A 201 -13.43 -19.96 -1.23
N ARG A 202 -13.83 -20.65 -0.16
CA ARG A 202 -13.49 -20.29 1.22
C ARG A 202 -11.98 -20.31 1.47
N GLU A 203 -11.30 -21.40 1.16
CA GLU A 203 -9.83 -21.53 1.32
C GLU A 203 -9.09 -20.43 0.55
N LYS A 204 -9.59 -20.10 -0.66
CA LYS A 204 -9.03 -19.01 -1.46
C LYS A 204 -9.25 -17.64 -0.79
N LYS A 205 -10.45 -17.41 -0.24
CA LYS A 205 -10.78 -16.20 0.50
C LYS A 205 -9.89 -16.03 1.73
N GLU A 206 -9.75 -17.07 2.54
CA GLU A 206 -8.89 -17.07 3.72
C GLU A 206 -7.42 -16.80 3.37
N THR A 207 -6.95 -17.30 2.22
CA THR A 207 -5.58 -17.04 1.75
C THR A 207 -5.38 -15.54 1.46
N PHE A 208 -6.30 -14.91 0.73
CA PHE A 208 -6.21 -13.48 0.46
C PHE A 208 -6.40 -12.63 1.73
N GLU A 209 -7.24 -13.05 2.67
CA GLU A 209 -7.43 -12.37 3.96
C GLU A 209 -6.13 -12.39 4.79
N LYS A 210 -5.42 -13.53 4.85
CA LYS A 210 -4.10 -13.60 5.50
C LYS A 210 -3.07 -12.69 4.86
N LEU A 211 -3.02 -12.65 3.52
CA LEU A 211 -2.12 -11.74 2.79
C LEU A 211 -2.45 -10.27 3.07
N LYS A 212 -3.73 -9.96 3.21
CA LYS A 212 -4.22 -8.64 3.57
C LYS A 212 -3.74 -8.28 4.99
N GLU A 213 -3.98 -9.13 5.98
CA GLU A 213 -3.49 -8.93 7.35
C GLU A 213 -1.96 -8.74 7.42
N GLU A 214 -1.19 -9.53 6.66
CA GLU A 214 0.26 -9.38 6.54
C GLU A 214 0.63 -7.99 5.99
N LEU A 215 -0.05 -7.56 4.93
CA LEU A 215 0.13 -6.23 4.33
C LEU A 215 -0.21 -5.10 5.31
N TYR A 216 -1.26 -5.26 6.13
CA TYR A 216 -1.62 -4.30 7.17
C TYR A 216 -0.51 -4.15 8.21
N SER A 217 0.01 -5.27 8.73
CA SER A 217 1.12 -5.26 9.70
C SER A 217 2.36 -4.59 9.14
N LEU A 218 2.69 -4.84 7.86
CA LEU A 218 3.81 -4.21 7.19
C LEU A 218 3.60 -2.70 6.99
N LYS A 219 2.37 -2.29 6.66
CA LYS A 219 1.99 -0.89 6.54
C LYS A 219 2.13 -0.16 7.89
N GLU A 220 1.64 -0.73 8.98
CA GLU A 220 1.77 -0.13 10.32
C GLU A 220 3.24 0.05 10.72
N LYS A 221 4.07 -0.97 10.45
CA LYS A 221 5.52 -0.86 10.65
C LYS A 221 6.10 0.27 9.81
N ALA A 222 5.80 0.32 8.51
CA ALA A 222 6.29 1.37 7.62
C ALA A 222 5.90 2.78 8.08
N ILE A 223 4.67 2.97 8.55
CA ILE A 223 4.19 4.24 9.11
C ILE A 223 4.99 4.61 10.36
N SER A 224 5.14 3.69 11.30
CA SER A 224 5.90 3.95 12.54
C SER A 224 7.34 4.37 12.27
N TYR A 225 8.03 3.66 11.35
CA TYR A 225 9.40 4.00 10.96
C TYR A 225 9.49 5.35 10.24
N LYS A 226 8.55 5.62 9.33
CA LYS A 226 8.47 6.91 8.65
C LYS A 226 8.28 8.06 9.63
N GLU A 227 7.37 7.94 10.59
CA GLU A 227 7.14 8.98 11.61
C GLU A 227 8.38 9.26 12.46
N GLN A 228 9.13 8.24 12.84
CA GLN A 228 10.40 8.40 13.57
C GLN A 228 11.43 9.15 12.72
N LEU A 229 11.56 8.82 11.44
CA LEU A 229 12.47 9.51 10.52
C LEU A 229 12.04 10.95 10.27
N GLU A 230 10.75 11.24 10.14
CA GLU A 230 10.22 12.60 9.90
C GLU A 230 10.44 13.54 11.09
N ARG A 231 10.41 13.02 12.31
CA ARG A 231 10.63 13.82 13.54
C ARG A 231 12.08 14.22 13.80
N SER A 232 13.03 13.61 13.10
CA SER A 232 14.46 13.77 13.37
C SER A 232 15.17 14.71 12.39
N ASN A 233 16.21 15.43 12.80
CA ASN A 233 17.01 16.25 11.90
C ASN A 233 18.26 15.54 11.37
N THR A 234 18.69 14.47 12.04
CA THR A 234 19.88 13.66 11.71
C THR A 234 19.65 12.17 12.06
N TYR A 235 20.54 11.28 11.64
CA TYR A 235 20.43 9.86 12.02
C TYR A 235 20.71 9.61 13.51
N GLU A 236 21.56 10.41 14.16
CA GLU A 236 21.87 10.25 15.59
C GLU A 236 20.65 10.52 16.48
N GLU A 237 19.82 11.50 16.09
CA GLU A 237 18.61 11.89 16.81
C GLU A 237 17.51 10.81 16.80
N THR A 238 17.48 9.92 15.79
CA THR A 238 16.51 8.80 15.77
C THR A 238 16.95 7.62 16.63
N GLY A 239 18.23 7.56 17.03
CA GLY A 239 18.82 6.36 17.62
C GLY A 239 18.96 5.18 16.65
N LEU A 240 18.70 5.40 15.35
CA LEU A 240 18.81 4.38 14.30
C LEU A 240 20.06 4.65 13.47
N TRP A 241 20.95 3.66 13.38
CA TRP A 241 22.14 3.79 12.55
C TRP A 241 21.77 3.62 11.07
N LYS A 242 22.61 4.18 10.19
CA LYS A 242 22.42 4.15 8.73
C LYS A 242 22.15 2.74 8.19
N ASP A 243 22.83 1.75 8.74
CA ASP A 243 22.68 0.35 8.30
C ASP A 243 21.34 -0.24 8.75
N ASP A 244 20.84 0.09 9.94
CA ASP A 244 19.54 -0.38 10.43
C ASP A 244 18.38 0.13 9.57
N ILE A 245 18.45 1.40 9.16
CA ILE A 245 17.44 2.02 8.28
C ILE A 245 17.45 1.36 6.90
N LYS A 246 18.64 1.13 6.34
CA LYS A 246 18.79 0.45 5.05
C LYS A 246 18.33 -0.99 5.11
N ASN A 247 18.64 -1.72 6.18
CA ASN A 247 18.19 -3.09 6.39
C ASN A 247 16.67 -3.13 6.51
N THR A 248 16.08 -2.24 7.32
CA THR A 248 14.62 -2.15 7.48
C THR A 248 13.92 -1.83 6.15
N LEU A 249 14.44 -0.87 5.38
CA LEU A 249 13.93 -0.54 4.05
C LEU A 249 14.01 -1.73 3.10
N THR A 250 15.15 -2.44 3.11
CA THR A 250 15.37 -3.63 2.27
C THR A 250 14.39 -4.73 2.66
N ASP A 251 14.23 -5.01 3.95
CA ASP A 251 13.30 -6.01 4.46
C ASP A 251 11.86 -5.69 4.10
N MET A 252 11.43 -4.43 4.22
CA MET A 252 10.09 -4.01 3.82
C MET A 252 9.87 -4.17 2.32
N LYS A 253 10.87 -3.84 1.48
CA LYS A 253 10.81 -4.04 0.03
C LYS A 253 10.68 -5.50 -0.35
N LEU A 254 11.49 -6.37 0.26
CA LEU A 254 11.42 -7.80 0.02
C LEU A 254 10.06 -8.37 0.41
N LYS A 255 9.53 -7.99 1.59
CA LYS A 255 8.23 -8.48 2.06
C LYS A 255 7.07 -8.00 1.20
N ILE A 256 7.07 -6.74 0.76
CA ILE A 256 6.01 -6.25 -0.13
C ILE A 256 6.05 -6.91 -1.50
N GLU A 257 7.24 -7.21 -2.03
CA GLU A 257 7.42 -7.99 -3.26
C GLU A 257 6.96 -9.45 -3.09
N GLU A 258 7.26 -10.07 -1.95
CA GLU A 258 6.79 -11.41 -1.61
C GLU A 258 5.26 -11.47 -1.54
N VAL A 259 4.62 -10.52 -0.86
CA VAL A 259 3.14 -10.43 -0.81
C VAL A 259 2.57 -10.18 -2.21
N GLU A 260 3.19 -9.30 -3.00
CA GLU A 260 2.75 -9.03 -4.37
C GLU A 260 2.82 -10.30 -5.24
N GLN A 261 3.87 -11.10 -5.09
CA GLN A 261 4.02 -12.37 -5.80
C GLN A 261 2.99 -13.39 -5.33
N LYS A 262 2.79 -13.55 -4.02
CA LYS A 262 1.75 -14.44 -3.48
C LYS A 262 0.36 -14.07 -3.98
N ILE A 263 0.05 -12.77 -4.10
CA ILE A 263 -1.21 -12.32 -4.71
C ILE A 263 -1.27 -12.77 -6.16
N LYS A 264 -0.24 -12.49 -6.97
CA LYS A 264 -0.19 -12.89 -8.39
C LYS A 264 -0.40 -14.39 -8.54
N ASP A 265 0.36 -15.20 -7.81
CA ASP A 265 0.29 -16.66 -7.86
C ASP A 265 -1.10 -17.18 -7.47
N ASN A 266 -1.80 -16.48 -6.56
CA ASN A 266 -3.15 -16.83 -6.16
C ASN A 266 -4.24 -16.29 -7.10
N THR A 267 -3.94 -15.30 -7.94
CA THR A 267 -4.89 -14.78 -8.95
C THR A 267 -4.80 -15.53 -10.28
N VAL A 268 -3.70 -16.24 -10.53
CA VAL A 268 -3.56 -17.12 -11.69
C VAL A 268 -4.30 -18.43 -11.42
N TRP A 269 -5.10 -18.85 -12.39
CA TRP A 269 -5.95 -20.04 -12.36
C TRP A 269 -5.46 -21.11 -13.33
#